data_AF-A0A2A4GHY6-F1
#
_entry.id   AF-A0A2A4GHY6-F1
#
_cell.length_a   1.000
_cell.length_b   1.000
_cell.length_c   1.000
_cell.angle_alpha   90.00
_cell.angle_beta   90.00
_cell.angle_gamma   90.00
#
_symmetry.space_group_name_H-M   'P 1'
#
loop_
_entity.id
_entity.type
_entity.pdbx_description
1 polymer ?
#
loop_
_entity_poly.entity_id
_entity_poly.type
_entity_poly.pdbx_seq_one_letter_code
_entity_poly.pdbx_strand_id
1 'polypeptide(L)'
;MKIFINLLRNIIFYPMLWLRGIFVGLGRLISGLCLIVAVISLFFERLETAMTIWMVVASFGFFMFNMIYDSILLKLNPTGHILILD
;
A
#
# COMPACT_ATOMS: atom_id res chain seq x y z
N MET A 1 22.79 22.33 -8.48
CA MET A 1 21.49 21.68 -8.79
C MET A 1 21.35 20.28 -8.20
N LYS A 2 22.33 19.37 -8.36
CA LYS A 2 22.26 18.00 -7.78
C LYS A 2 22.09 17.95 -6.25
N ILE A 3 22.74 18.85 -5.51
CA ILE A 3 22.66 18.93 -4.04
C ILE A 3 21.23 19.24 -3.58
N PHE A 4 20.56 20.20 -4.23
CA PHE A 4 19.19 20.59 -3.91
C PHE A 4 18.20 19.45 -4.15
N ILE A 5 18.36 18.71 -5.26
CA ILE A 5 17.52 17.56 -5.60
C ILE A 5 17.70 16.43 -4.57
N ASN A 6 18.93 16.18 -4.12
CA ASN A 6 19.20 15.18 -3.08
C ASN A 6 18.63 15.61 -1.72
N LEU A 7 18.70 16.90 -1.39
CA LEU A 7 18.10 17.43 -0.17
C LEU A 7 16.58 17.24 -0.16
N LEU A 8 15.92 17.54 -1.28
CA LEU A 8 14.48 17.36 -1.45
C LEU A 8 14.08 15.87 -1.31
N ARG A 9 14.84 14.97 -1.94
CA ARG A 9 14.63 13.51 -1.79
C ARG A 9 14.75 13.08 -0.34
N ASN A 10 15.77 13.53 0.39
CA ASN A 10 15.93 13.21 1.81
C ASN A 10 14.72 13.69 2.63
N ILE A 11 14.30 14.94 2.44
CA ILE A 11 13.19 15.54 3.18
C ILE A 11 11.87 14.79 2.95
N ILE A 12 11.65 14.21 1.76
CA ILE A 12 10.44 13.45 1.45
C ILE A 12 10.58 11.98 1.88
N PHE A 13 11.76 11.39 1.67
CA PHE A 13 12.02 9.98 1.91
C PHE A 13 11.88 9.60 3.38
N TYR A 14 12.48 10.36 4.31
CA TYR A 14 12.44 9.99 5.74
C TYR A 14 11.04 10.02 6.35
N PRO A 15 10.19 11.05 6.09
CA PRO A 15 8.80 11.03 6.53
C PRO A 15 8.00 9.88 5.91
N MET A 16 8.18 9.59 4.61
CA MET A 16 7.52 8.44 3.99
C MET A 16 8.00 7.11 4.61
N LEU A 17 9.30 6.95 4.86
CA LEU A 17 9.83 5.73 5.48
C LEU A 17 9.24 5.52 6.88
N TRP A 18 9.11 6.59 7.66
CA TRP A 18 8.50 6.54 8.98
C TRP A 18 7.00 6.20 8.92
N LEU A 19 6.25 6.79 7.97
CA LEU A 19 4.83 6.51 7.77
C LEU A 19 4.56 5.12 7.17
N ARG A 20 5.55 4.50 6.52
CA ARG A 20 5.41 3.21 5.82
C ARG A 20 4.75 2.15 6.71
N GLY A 21 5.24 1.98 7.94
CA GLY A 21 4.75 0.92 8.83
C GLY A 21 3.25 1.02 9.09
N ILE A 22 2.76 2.24 9.33
CA ILE A 22 1.34 2.52 9.55
C ILE A 22 0.56 2.31 8.25
N PHE A 23 1.07 2.85 7.13
CA PHE A 23 0.37 2.83 5.85
C PHE A 23 0.25 1.42 5.28
N VAL A 24 1.36 0.68 5.23
CA VAL A 24 1.39 -0.71 4.75
C VAL A 24 0.66 -1.62 5.73
N GLY A 25 0.79 -1.40 7.04
CA GLY A 25 0.08 -2.17 8.06
C GLY A 25 -1.44 -2.04 7.93
N LEU A 26 -1.95 -0.81 7.90
CA LEU A 26 -3.38 -0.55 7.72
C LEU A 26 -3.86 -0.99 6.35
N GLY A 27 -3.09 -0.73 5.29
CA GLY A 27 -3.46 -1.13 3.93
C GLY A 27 -3.56 -2.64 3.77
N ARG A 28 -2.62 -3.42 4.35
CA ARG A 28 -2.68 -4.89 4.37
C ARG A 28 -3.89 -5.39 5.14
N LEU A 29 -4.18 -4.78 6.29
CA LEU A 29 -5.32 -5.14 7.13
C LEU A 29 -6.66 -4.87 6.43
N ILE A 30 -6.83 -3.67 5.85
CA ILE A 30 -8.06 -3.30 5.12
C ILE A 30 -8.23 -4.18 3.88
N SER A 31 -7.17 -4.38 3.09
CA SER A 31 -7.20 -5.26 1.92
C SER A 31 -7.61 -6.70 2.29
N GLY A 32 -7.03 -7.24 3.36
CA GLY A 32 -7.37 -8.57 3.89
C GLY A 32 -8.82 -8.66 4.36
N LEU A 33 -9.30 -7.68 5.12
CA LEU A 33 -10.69 -7.65 5.59
C LEU A 33 -11.69 -7.57 4.43
N CYS A 34 -11.45 -6.70 3.44
CA CYS A 34 -12.29 -6.62 2.25
C CYS A 34 -12.35 -7.96 1.50
N LEU A 35 -11.22 -8.66 1.38
CA LEU A 35 -11.17 -9.96 0.72
C LEU A 35 -11.93 -11.02 1.52
N ILE A 36 -11.72 -11.08 2.84
CA ILE A 36 -12.39 -12.04 3.73
C ILE A 36 -13.91 -11.83 3.66
N VAL A 37 -14.37 -10.59 3.73
CA VAL A 37 -15.80 -10.27 3.61
C VAL A 37 -16.35 -10.70 2.25
N ALA A 38 -15.62 -10.44 1.16
CA ALA A 38 -16.03 -10.89 -0.17
C ALA A 38 -16.13 -12.42 -0.27
N VAL A 39 -15.16 -13.14 0.29
CA VAL A 39 -15.15 -14.61 0.30
C VAL A 39 -16.31 -15.16 1.13
N ILE A 40 -16.54 -14.64 2.34
CA ILE A 40 -17.69 -15.02 3.17
C ILE A 40 -19.01 -14.76 2.42
N SER A 41 -19.12 -13.63 1.72
CA SER A 41 -20.30 -13.31 0.94
C SER A 41 -20.60 -14.36 -0.14
N LEU A 42 -19.58 -14.90 -0.81
CA LEU A 42 -19.74 -15.93 -1.83
C LEU A 42 -20.29 -17.25 -1.27
N PHE A 43 -20.00 -17.59 -0.01
CA PHE A 43 -20.47 -18.83 0.61
C PHE A 43 -21.84 -18.71 1.28
N PHE A 44 -22.19 -17.53 1.78
CA PHE A 44 -23.39 -17.31 2.58
C PHE A 44 -24.46 -16.44 1.90
N GLU A 45 -24.20 -15.99 0.66
CA GLU A 45 -25.09 -15.13 -0.14
C GLU A 45 -25.61 -13.90 0.62
N ARG A 46 -24.79 -13.37 1.56
CA ARG A 46 -25.20 -12.32 2.49
C ARG A 46 -25.17 -10.92 1.89
N LEU A 47 -24.33 -10.66 0.90
CA LEU A 47 -24.29 -9.38 0.19
C LEU A 47 -24.68 -9.55 -1.27
N GLU A 48 -25.24 -8.50 -1.84
CA GLU A 48 -25.49 -8.40 -3.27
C GLU A 48 -24.20 -8.66 -4.07
N THR A 49 -24.35 -9.30 -5.22
CA THR A 49 -23.23 -9.67 -6.10
C THR A 49 -22.37 -8.47 -6.48
N ALA A 50 -23.00 -7.33 -6.77
CA ALA A 50 -22.31 -6.08 -7.09
C ALA A 50 -21.42 -5.60 -5.93
N MET A 51 -21.92 -5.68 -4.70
CA MET A 51 -21.17 -5.26 -3.51
C MET A 51 -20.01 -6.22 -3.20
N THR A 52 -20.21 -7.52 -3.42
CA THR A 52 -19.15 -8.53 -3.31
C THR A 52 -18.01 -8.27 -4.31
N ILE A 53 -18.35 -7.96 -5.57
CA ILE A 53 -17.37 -7.58 -6.60
C ILE A 53 -16.62 -6.31 -6.17
N TRP A 54 -17.32 -5.29 -5.68
CA TRP A 54 -16.69 -4.07 -5.17
C TRP A 54 -15.71 -4.35 -4.04
N MET A 55 -16.01 -5.27 -3.13
CA MET A 55 -15.10 -5.64 -2.04
C MET A 55 -13.82 -6.32 -2.56
N VAL A 56 -13.92 -7.17 -3.59
CA VAL A 56 -12.74 -7.76 -4.25
C VAL A 56 -11.90 -6.67 -4.92
N VAL A 57 -12.55 -5.77 -5.67
CA VAL A 57 -11.86 -4.65 -6.35
C VAL A 57 -11.20 -3.73 -5.34
N ALA A 58 -11.88 -3.39 -4.23
CA ALA A 58 -11.33 -2.57 -3.16
C ALA A 58 -10.13 -3.26 -2.50
N SER A 59 -10.23 -4.56 -2.20
CA SER A 59 -9.13 -5.35 -1.65
C SER A 59 -7.89 -5.30 -2.55
N PHE A 60 -8.07 -5.54 -3.85
CA PHE A 60 -6.99 -5.47 -4.84
C PHE A 60 -6.44 -4.03 -4.98
N GLY A 61 -7.32 -3.02 -4.95
CA GLY A 61 -6.93 -1.61 -5.00
C GLY A 61 -6.02 -1.22 -3.82
N PHE A 62 -6.38 -1.61 -2.59
CA PHE A 62 -5.54 -1.36 -1.41
C PHE A 62 -4.21 -2.13 -1.48
N PHE A 63 -4.22 -3.37 -1.97
CA PHE A 63 -2.99 -4.13 -2.19
C PHE A 63 -2.05 -3.41 -3.17
N MET A 64 -2.58 -2.99 -4.32
CA MET A 64 -1.82 -2.23 -5.32
C MET A 64 -1.31 -0.90 -4.79
N PHE A 65 -2.12 -0.21 -3.97
CA PHE A 65 -1.73 1.06 -3.36
C PHE A 65 -0.53 0.92 -2.42
N ASN A 66 -0.47 -0.15 -1.61
CA ASN A 66 0.70 -0.46 -0.79
C ASN A 66 1.94 -0.74 -1.65
N MET A 67 1.77 -1.49 -2.75
CA MET A 67 2.87 -1.81 -3.67
C MET A 67 3.41 -0.55 -4.38
N ILE A 68 2.53 0.37 -4.76
CA ILE A 68 2.89 1.67 -5.34
C ILE A 68 3.66 2.50 -4.32
N TYR A 69 3.18 2.54 -3.07
CA TYR A 69 3.85 3.27 -2.00
C TYR A 69 5.29 2.79 -1.80
N ASP A 70 5.50 1.48 -1.66
CA ASP A 70 6.83 0.88 -1.53
C ASP A 70 7.70 1.14 -2.78
N SER A 71 7.12 1.08 -3.97
CA SER A 71 7.83 1.40 -5.21
C SER A 71 8.29 2.86 -5.29
N ILE A 72 7.47 3.81 -4.83
CA ILE A 72 7.83 5.23 -4.74
C ILE A 72 8.96 5.41 -3.73
N LEU A 73 8.85 4.77 -2.56
CA LEU A 73 9.85 4.84 -1.50
C LEU A 73 11.22 4.35 -1.99
N LEU A 74 11.26 3.21 -2.68
CA LEU A 74 12.48 2.65 -3.26
C LEU A 74 13.11 3.56 -4.32
N LYS A 75 12.29 4.17 -5.20
CA LYS A 75 12.78 5.13 -6.21
C LYS A 75 13.28 6.44 -5.60
N LEU A 76 12.70 6.87 -4.48
CA LEU A 76 13.11 8.06 -3.76
C LEU A 76 14.34 7.85 -2.88
N ASN A 77 14.74 6.59 -2.64
CA ASN A 77 15.88 6.26 -1.80
C ASN A 77 17.14 7.05 -2.24
N PRO A 78 17.63 7.99 -1.41
CA PRO A 78 18.76 8.84 -1.74
C PRO A 78 20.11 8.12 -1.60
N THR A 79 20.15 6.99 -0.89
CA THR A 79 21.40 6.28 -0.59
C THR A 79 21.83 5.29 -1.67
N GLY A 80 20.94 4.91 -2.60
CA GLY A 80 21.24 3.95 -3.67
C GLY A 80 21.56 2.53 -3.21
N HIS A 81 21.57 2.28 -1.89
CA HIS A 81 21.67 0.95 -1.32
C HIS A 81 20.33 0.20 -1.44
N ILE A 82 20.39 -1.12 -1.42
CA ILE A 82 19.19 -1.97 -1.40
C ILE A 82 18.48 -1.72 -0.07
N LEU A 83 17.31 -1.06 -0.15
CA LEU A 83 16.44 -0.93 1.02
C LEU A 83 15.66 -2.24 1.15
N ILE A 84 15.96 -3.02 2.19
CA ILE A 84 15.17 -4.20 2.54
C ILE A 84 13.95 -3.70 3.31
N LEU A 85 12.78 -3.92 2.73
CA LEU A 85 11.49 -3.45 3.21
C LEU A 85 10.63 -4.68 3.53
N ASP A 86 10.90 -5.32 4.67
CA ASP A 86 10.09 -6.45 5.18
C ASP A 86 8.62 -6.01 5.43
#